data_AF-A0A2E3VW79-F1
#
_entry.id   AF-A0A2E3VW79-F1
#
_cell.length_a   1.000
_cell.length_b   1.000
_cell.length_c   1.000
_cell.angle_alpha   90.00
_cell.angle_beta   90.00
_cell.angle_gamma   90.00
#
_symmetry.space_group_name_H-M   'P 1'
#
loop_
_entity.id
_entity.type
_entity.pdbx_description
1 polymer ?
#
loop_
_entity_poly.entity_id
_entity_poly.type
_entity_poly.pdbx_seq_one_letter_code
_entity_poly.pdbx_strand_id
1 'polypeptide(L)'
;MKFLALNVALLFSLSAMAQENEIAVEKKGETTTYEKSEISYGEKEKPITGFELRQMAREKNISLTEEEKEILEIGEISTTRYVVGGVLGTYPLGLGIGHAIQGTWSHKGWIFTAGELASLAVFAGGISSCFDGDCGSANLGAVAFVGFRIWEIVDVWAGVPSYEKQYKEMKGFILNKGPKKSEEVTFNFAPIYNSNLNAPGLGFGLRF
;
A
#
# COMPACT_ATOMS: atom_id res chain seq x y z
N MET A 1 -15.08 -25.54 -18.39
CA MET A 1 -14.00 -26.28 -17.69
C MET A 1 -12.59 -25.73 -17.97
N LYS A 2 -12.18 -25.43 -19.21
CA LYS A 2 -10.83 -24.89 -19.50
C LYS A 2 -10.49 -23.57 -18.79
N PHE A 3 -11.47 -22.67 -18.61
CA PHE A 3 -11.30 -21.42 -17.85
C PHE A 3 -11.01 -21.63 -16.36
N LEU A 4 -11.54 -22.71 -15.75
CA LEU A 4 -11.29 -23.01 -14.35
C LEU A 4 -9.83 -23.48 -14.15
N ALA A 5 -9.33 -24.30 -15.07
CA ALA A 5 -7.95 -24.78 -15.05
C ALA A 5 -6.93 -23.65 -15.22
N LEU A 6 -7.24 -22.65 -16.06
CA LEU A 6 -6.35 -21.50 -16.26
C LEU A 6 -6.28 -20.60 -15.02
N ASN A 7 -7.41 -20.36 -14.35
CA ASN A 7 -7.44 -19.57 -13.11
C ASN A 7 -6.71 -20.28 -11.96
N VAL A 8 -6.85 -21.61 -11.86
CA VAL A 8 -6.11 -22.40 -10.87
C VAL A 8 -4.61 -22.35 -11.16
N ALA A 9 -4.18 -22.48 -12.42
CA ALA A 9 -2.77 -22.39 -12.79
C ALA A 9 -2.16 -21.02 -12.45
N LEU A 10 -2.89 -19.92 -12.71
CA LEU A 10 -2.46 -18.56 -12.37
C LEU A 10 -2.35 -18.34 -10.85
N LEU A 11 -3.28 -18.89 -10.07
CA LEU A 11 -3.20 -18.89 -8.60
C LEU A 11 -1.98 -19.65 -8.09
N PHE A 12 -1.63 -20.80 -8.68
CA PHE A 12 -0.43 -21.54 -8.34
C PHE A 12 0.85 -20.77 -8.69
N SER A 13 0.90 -20.10 -9.85
CA SER A 13 2.05 -19.28 -10.25
C SER A 13 2.24 -18.06 -9.34
N LEU A 14 1.16 -17.37 -8.95
CA LEU A 14 1.22 -16.25 -8.00
C LEU A 14 1.65 -16.70 -6.60
N SER A 15 1.18 -17.86 -6.15
CA SER A 15 1.63 -18.46 -4.88
C SER A 15 3.12 -18.82 -4.92
N ALA A 16 3.61 -19.33 -6.05
CA ALA A 16 5.03 -19.63 -6.21
C ALA A 16 5.91 -18.36 -6.17
N MET A 17 5.48 -17.26 -6.79
CA MET A 17 6.21 -15.99 -6.73
C MET A 17 6.20 -15.36 -5.33
N ALA A 18 5.11 -15.51 -4.57
CA ALA A 18 5.07 -15.07 -3.17
C ALA A 18 6.08 -15.85 -2.30
N GLN A 19 6.19 -17.15 -2.53
CA GLN A 19 7.11 -18.02 -1.79
C GLN A 19 8.59 -17.78 -2.15
N GLU A 20 8.90 -17.46 -3.41
CA GLU A 20 10.27 -17.11 -3.82
C GLU A 20 10.76 -15.79 -3.20
N ASN A 21 9.87 -14.81 -2.98
CA ASN A 21 10.24 -13.58 -2.29
C ASN A 21 10.55 -13.81 -0.80
N GLU A 22 9.90 -14.77 -0.16
CA GLU A 22 10.21 -15.15 1.23
C GLU A 22 11.62 -15.80 1.32
N ILE A 23 11.96 -16.66 0.35
CA ILE A 23 13.28 -17.31 0.28
C ILE A 23 14.40 -16.31 -0.10
N ALA A 24 14.09 -15.28 -0.89
CA ALA A 24 15.05 -14.23 -1.23
C ALA A 24 15.35 -13.30 -0.05
N VAL A 25 14.40 -13.11 0.87
CA VAL A 25 14.62 -12.38 2.14
C VAL A 25 15.50 -13.21 3.09
N GLU A 26 15.36 -14.54 3.09
CA GLU A 26 16.17 -15.42 3.95
C GLU A 26 17.65 -15.49 3.52
N LYS A 27 17.97 -15.38 2.21
CA LYS A 27 19.35 -15.51 1.71
C LYS A 27 20.25 -14.28 1.90
N LYS A 28 19.73 -13.16 2.41
CA LYS A 28 20.55 -12.02 2.88
C LYS A 28 20.68 -11.94 4.40
N GLY A 29 20.33 -13.02 5.10
CA GLY A 29 20.69 -13.23 6.49
C GLY A 29 22.19 -13.46 6.64
N GLU A 30 22.96 -12.37 6.66
CA GLU A 30 24.16 -12.29 7.46
C GLU A 30 23.76 -12.76 8.86
N THR A 31 24.36 -13.88 9.31
CA THR A 31 24.16 -14.51 10.60
C THR A 31 24.57 -13.54 11.71
N THR A 32 23.71 -12.57 11.98
CA THR A 32 23.68 -11.88 13.25
C THR A 32 23.21 -12.94 14.24
N THR A 33 24.16 -13.43 15.02
CA THR A 33 23.91 -14.25 16.19
C THR A 33 23.01 -13.43 17.10
N TYR A 34 21.70 -13.58 16.96
CA TYR A 34 20.74 -13.04 17.91
C TYR A 34 20.94 -13.83 19.19
N GLU A 35 21.79 -13.29 20.05
CA GLU A 35 21.86 -13.64 21.44
C GLU A 35 20.42 -13.59 21.95
N LYS A 36 19.89 -14.77 22.26
CA LYS A 36 18.55 -15.00 22.78
C LYS A 36 18.51 -14.36 24.16
N SER A 37 18.40 -13.03 24.20
CA SER A 37 18.12 -12.31 25.41
C SER A 37 16.81 -12.89 25.92
N GLU A 38 16.86 -13.46 27.13
CA GLU A 38 15.66 -13.81 27.87
C GLU A 38 14.91 -12.51 28.09
N ILE A 39 13.99 -12.21 27.17
CA ILE A 39 13.05 -11.10 27.29
C ILE A 39 12.17 -11.48 28.47
N SER A 40 12.58 -11.00 29.65
CA SER A 40 11.72 -10.83 30.80
C SER A 40 10.39 -10.28 30.29
N TYR A 41 9.29 -11.01 30.52
CA TYR A 41 7.94 -10.55 30.25
C TYR A 41 7.61 -9.42 31.22
N GLY A 42 8.29 -8.29 31.03
CA GLY A 42 7.95 -7.02 31.61
C GLY A 42 6.52 -6.70 31.25
N GLU A 43 5.82 -6.10 32.20
CA GLU A 43 4.50 -5.51 32.07
C GLU A 43 4.25 -5.04 30.64
N LYS A 44 3.35 -5.72 29.90
CA LYS A 44 3.08 -5.42 28.50
C LYS A 44 2.65 -3.96 28.40
N GLU A 45 3.54 -3.09 27.93
CA GLU A 45 3.21 -1.71 27.64
C GLU A 45 1.96 -1.69 26.76
N LYS A 46 0.95 -0.91 27.18
CA LYS A 46 -0.30 -0.80 26.43
C LYS A 46 0.03 -0.35 25.00
N PRO A 47 -0.54 -0.98 23.97
CA PRO A 47 -0.27 -0.60 22.59
C PRO A 47 -0.71 0.85 22.38
N ILE A 48 0.24 1.73 22.05
CA ILE A 48 -0.02 3.13 21.74
C ILE A 48 -0.90 3.18 20.48
N THR A 49 -2.06 3.81 20.62
CA THR A 49 -3.03 3.96 19.55
C THR A 49 -2.59 5.04 18.56
N GLY A 50 -3.09 4.93 17.32
CA GLY A 50 -2.90 5.96 16.30
C GLY A 50 -3.34 7.36 16.73
N PHE A 51 -4.41 7.43 17.52
CA PHE A 51 -4.92 8.66 18.09
C PHE A 51 -3.94 9.30 19.08
N GLU A 52 -3.33 8.51 19.96
CA GLU A 52 -2.30 8.99 20.89
C GLU A 52 -1.06 9.48 20.13
N LEU A 53 -0.62 8.76 19.09
CA LEU A 53 0.49 9.22 18.25
C LEU A 53 0.19 10.57 17.57
N ARG A 54 -1.04 10.79 17.10
CA ARG A 54 -1.49 12.08 16.54
C ARG A 54 -1.51 13.19 17.61
N GLN A 55 -1.89 12.87 18.85
CA GLN A 55 -1.82 13.84 19.95
C GLN A 55 -0.38 14.20 20.27
N MET A 56 0.51 13.21 20.41
CA MET A 56 1.93 13.43 20.65
C MET A 56 2.59 14.25 19.52
N ALA A 57 2.24 13.98 18.26
CA ALA A 57 2.71 14.77 17.13
C ALA A 57 2.28 16.25 17.23
N ARG A 58 1.02 16.51 17.64
CA ARG A 58 0.52 17.88 17.87
C ARG A 58 1.22 18.58 19.04
N GLU A 59 1.41 17.87 20.16
CA GLU A 59 2.14 18.40 21.33
C GLU A 59 3.60 18.73 20.98
N LYS A 60 4.21 17.92 20.13
CA LYS A 60 5.57 18.14 19.62
C LYS A 60 5.63 19.13 18.45
N ASN A 61 4.52 19.73 18.03
CA ASN A 61 4.44 20.63 16.87
C ASN A 61 5.03 20.02 15.57
N ILE A 62 4.83 18.71 15.37
CA ILE A 62 5.20 17.99 14.16
C ILE A 62 4.06 18.14 13.15
N SER A 63 4.33 18.79 12.02
CA SER A 63 3.38 18.85 10.90
C SER A 63 3.35 17.50 10.18
N LEU A 64 2.20 16.83 10.23
CA LEU A 64 1.96 15.59 9.48
C LEU A 64 1.24 15.90 8.17
N THR A 65 1.64 15.23 7.10
CA THR A 65 0.90 15.25 5.82
C THR A 65 -0.45 14.53 5.98
N GLU A 66 -1.39 14.73 5.05
CA GLU A 66 -2.68 14.00 5.09
C GLU A 66 -2.51 12.49 4.95
N GLU A 67 -1.53 12.04 4.15
CA GLU A 67 -1.18 10.63 4.01
C GLU A 67 -0.60 10.06 5.31
N GLU A 68 0.32 10.77 5.97
CA GLU A 68 0.85 10.38 7.28
C GLU A 68 -0.26 10.35 8.34
N LYS A 69 -1.20 11.29 8.29
CA LYS A 69 -2.37 11.25 9.17
C LYS A 69 -3.15 9.97 8.93
N GLU A 70 -3.53 9.66 7.69
CA GLU A 70 -4.27 8.43 7.35
C GLU A 70 -3.52 7.18 7.85
N ILE A 71 -2.19 7.16 7.68
CA ILE A 71 -1.35 6.04 8.13
C ILE A 71 -1.41 5.88 9.68
N LEU A 72 -1.42 6.99 10.41
CA LEU A 72 -1.61 6.93 11.86
C LEU A 72 -3.03 6.53 12.24
N GLU A 73 -4.06 6.80 11.43
CA GLU A 73 -5.45 6.48 11.78
C GLU A 73 -5.72 4.98 11.79
N ILE A 74 -5.30 4.31 10.72
CA ILE A 74 -5.49 2.88 10.53
C ILE A 74 -4.64 2.12 11.55
N GLY A 75 -3.45 2.64 11.85
CA GLY A 75 -2.53 2.09 12.85
C GLY A 75 -1.92 0.76 12.43
N GLU A 76 -1.53 -0.05 13.42
CA GLU A 76 -0.92 -1.35 13.17
C GLU A 76 -1.96 -2.37 12.70
N ILE A 77 -1.75 -2.94 11.50
CA ILE A 77 -2.63 -3.96 10.95
C ILE A 77 -2.27 -5.29 11.62
N SER A 78 -3.13 -5.75 12.54
CA SER A 78 -2.95 -7.06 13.17
C SER A 78 -2.86 -8.19 12.13
N THR A 79 -2.06 -9.22 12.39
CA THR A 79 -1.94 -10.41 11.52
C THR A 79 -3.30 -11.01 11.17
N THR A 80 -4.25 -11.04 12.10
CA THR A 80 -5.62 -11.51 11.85
C THR A 80 -6.34 -10.65 10.81
N ARG A 81 -6.29 -9.32 10.92
CA ARG A 81 -6.87 -8.42 9.89
C ARG A 81 -6.19 -8.58 8.54
N TYR A 82 -4.86 -8.73 8.52
CA TYR A 82 -4.11 -8.97 7.29
C TYR A 82 -4.59 -10.24 6.59
N VAL A 83 -4.59 -11.37 7.29
CA VAL A 83 -4.99 -12.68 6.73
C VAL A 83 -6.47 -12.70 6.35
N VAL A 84 -7.36 -12.25 7.23
CA VAL A 84 -8.81 -12.23 6.97
C VAL A 84 -9.13 -11.30 5.80
N GLY A 85 -8.50 -10.11 5.75
CA GLY A 85 -8.63 -9.18 4.63
C GLY A 85 -8.07 -9.76 3.32
N GLY A 86 -6.93 -10.44 3.37
CA GLY A 86 -6.34 -11.15 2.24
C GLY A 86 -7.25 -12.24 1.67
N VAL A 87 -7.79 -13.09 2.53
CA VAL A 87 -8.72 -14.16 2.14
C VAL A 87 -9.99 -13.58 1.54
N LEU A 88 -10.64 -12.61 2.21
CA LEU A 88 -11.91 -12.05 1.77
C LEU A 88 -11.77 -11.15 0.52
N GLY A 89 -10.63 -10.48 0.37
CA GLY A 89 -10.26 -9.78 -0.87
C GLY A 89 -10.00 -10.74 -2.03
N THR A 90 -9.52 -11.96 -1.75
CA THR A 90 -9.26 -12.97 -2.79
C THR A 90 -10.54 -13.69 -3.22
N TYR A 91 -11.32 -14.20 -2.28
CA TYR A 91 -12.51 -14.99 -2.58
C TYR A 91 -13.50 -14.99 -1.39
N PRO A 92 -14.84 -14.88 -1.61
CA PRO A 92 -15.54 -14.73 -2.91
C PRO A 92 -15.97 -13.29 -3.25
N LEU A 93 -15.82 -12.33 -2.33
CA LEU A 93 -16.65 -11.13 -2.32
C LEU A 93 -16.11 -9.95 -3.14
N GLY A 94 -14.79 -9.88 -3.37
CA GLY A 94 -14.18 -8.78 -4.13
C GLY A 94 -14.57 -7.37 -3.70
N LEU A 95 -14.65 -6.44 -4.65
CA LEU A 95 -15.19 -5.09 -4.48
C LEU A 95 -14.48 -4.22 -3.43
N GLY A 96 -13.20 -4.46 -3.15
CA GLY A 96 -12.46 -3.70 -2.15
C GLY A 96 -12.70 -4.15 -0.70
N ILE A 97 -13.41 -5.27 -0.48
CA ILE A 97 -13.75 -5.75 0.88
C ILE A 97 -12.49 -6.13 1.67
N GLY A 98 -11.47 -6.67 0.99
CA GLY A 98 -10.19 -6.97 1.65
C GLY A 98 -9.56 -5.72 2.26
N HIS A 99 -9.54 -4.63 1.50
CA HIS A 99 -9.08 -3.32 1.97
C HIS A 99 -9.96 -2.75 3.09
N ALA A 100 -11.28 -2.94 3.04
CA ALA A 100 -12.17 -2.49 4.11
C ALA A 100 -11.86 -3.16 5.45
N ILE A 101 -11.56 -4.46 5.45
CA ILE A 101 -11.21 -5.22 6.65
C ILE A 101 -9.83 -4.82 7.19
N GLN A 102 -8.89 -4.54 6.28
CA GLN A 102 -7.57 -4.03 6.64
C GLN A 102 -7.61 -2.56 7.11
N GLY A 103 -8.72 -1.84 6.87
CA GLY A 103 -8.87 -0.41 7.16
C GLY A 103 -8.28 0.51 6.10
N THR A 104 -7.85 -0.02 4.95
CA THR A 104 -7.18 0.70 3.85
C THR A 104 -8.12 1.03 2.69
N TRP A 105 -9.45 0.98 2.90
CA TRP A 105 -10.43 1.18 1.83
C TRP A 105 -10.43 2.60 1.26
N SER A 106 -10.34 3.61 2.12
CA SER A 106 -10.31 5.02 1.72
C SER A 106 -9.10 5.34 0.84
N HIS A 107 -7.96 4.71 1.12
CA HIS A 107 -6.72 4.92 0.38
C HIS A 107 -6.79 4.32 -1.05
N LYS A 108 -7.12 3.02 -1.16
CA LYS A 108 -7.11 2.30 -2.46
C LYS A 108 -8.32 1.41 -2.71
N GLY A 109 -8.96 0.87 -1.66
CA GLY A 109 -10.06 -0.10 -1.81
C GLY A 109 -11.22 0.39 -2.68
N TRP A 110 -11.53 1.68 -2.66
CA TRP A 110 -12.61 2.26 -3.47
C TRP A 110 -12.38 2.13 -4.98
N ILE A 111 -11.12 2.10 -5.45
CA ILE A 111 -10.78 1.94 -6.87
C ILE A 111 -11.27 0.59 -7.38
N PHE A 112 -11.09 -0.47 -6.58
CA PHE A 112 -11.57 -1.81 -6.90
C PHE A 112 -13.09 -1.89 -6.88
N THR A 113 -13.74 -1.28 -5.87
CA THR A 113 -15.21 -1.19 -5.84
C THR A 113 -15.75 -0.53 -7.11
N ALA A 114 -15.20 0.64 -7.49
CA ALA A 114 -15.66 1.39 -8.66
C ALA A 114 -15.34 0.66 -9.97
N GLY A 115 -14.12 0.14 -10.12
CA GLY A 115 -13.66 -0.55 -11.32
C GLY A 115 -14.41 -1.86 -11.60
N GLU A 116 -14.66 -2.66 -10.57
CA GLU A 116 -15.42 -3.89 -10.68
C GLU A 116 -16.90 -3.62 -10.98
N LEU A 117 -17.54 -2.64 -10.32
CA LEU A 117 -18.92 -2.25 -10.62
C LEU A 117 -19.07 -1.70 -12.04
N ALA A 118 -18.13 -0.87 -12.49
CA ALA A 118 -18.12 -0.36 -13.87
C ALA A 118 -17.95 -1.49 -14.88
N SER A 119 -17.03 -2.42 -14.63
CA SER A 119 -16.80 -3.59 -15.49
C SER A 119 -18.02 -4.51 -15.54
N LEU A 120 -18.68 -4.72 -14.40
CA LEU A 120 -19.91 -5.51 -14.30
C LEU A 120 -21.08 -4.84 -15.05
N ALA A 121 -21.18 -3.51 -14.99
CA ALA A 121 -22.19 -2.76 -15.74
C ALA A 121 -21.97 -2.89 -17.26
N VAL A 122 -20.72 -2.78 -17.72
CA VAL A 122 -20.35 -3.01 -19.14
C VAL A 122 -20.65 -4.46 -19.55
N PHE A 123 -20.30 -5.43 -18.71
CA PHE A 123 -20.61 -6.83 -18.94
C PHE A 123 -22.11 -7.05 -19.11
N ALA A 124 -22.91 -6.59 -18.14
CA ALA A 124 -24.37 -6.74 -18.13
C ALA A 124 -25.03 -6.06 -19.33
N GLY A 125 -24.60 -4.83 -19.67
CA GLY A 125 -25.08 -4.12 -20.85
C GLY A 125 -24.69 -4.78 -22.17
N GLY A 126 -23.53 -5.44 -22.22
CA GLY A 126 -23.06 -6.17 -23.40
C GLY A 126 -23.77 -7.51 -23.65
N ILE A 127 -24.45 -8.07 -22.64
CA ILE A 127 -25.15 -9.36 -22.79
C ILE A 127 -26.27 -9.28 -23.83
N SER A 128 -27.00 -8.16 -23.91
CA SER A 128 -28.08 -8.01 -24.90
C SER A 128 -27.56 -8.07 -26.33
N SER A 129 -26.46 -7.37 -26.63
CA SER A 129 -25.83 -7.37 -27.96
C SER A 129 -25.26 -8.74 -28.35
N CYS A 130 -24.90 -9.56 -27.37
CA CYS A 130 -24.37 -10.90 -27.60
C CYS A 130 -25.44 -11.84 -28.16
N PHE A 131 -26.73 -11.61 -27.89
CA PHE A 131 -27.82 -12.36 -28.53
C PHE A 131 -27.94 -12.10 -30.03
N ASP A 132 -27.50 -10.92 -30.49
CA ASP A 132 -27.42 -10.57 -31.91
C ASP A 132 -26.09 -10.99 -32.56
N GLY A 133 -25.23 -11.70 -31.82
CA GLY A 133 -23.94 -12.22 -32.27
C GLY A 133 -22.73 -11.33 -31.99
N ASP A 134 -22.92 -10.10 -31.48
CA ASP A 134 -21.83 -9.22 -31.07
C ASP A 134 -21.63 -9.25 -29.54
N CYS A 135 -20.71 -10.11 -29.10
CA CYS A 135 -20.35 -10.24 -27.70
C CYS A 135 -19.16 -9.35 -27.28
N GLY A 136 -18.75 -8.38 -28.12
CA GLY A 136 -17.55 -7.56 -27.87
C GLY A 136 -17.60 -6.82 -26.53
N SER A 137 -18.70 -6.14 -26.25
CA SER A 137 -18.90 -5.40 -25.00
C SER A 137 -18.98 -6.30 -23.76
N ALA A 138 -19.66 -7.45 -23.88
CA ALA A 138 -19.71 -8.44 -22.80
C ALA A 138 -18.30 -8.98 -22.50
N ASN A 139 -17.55 -9.38 -23.53
CA ASN A 139 -16.19 -9.87 -23.35
C ASN A 139 -15.27 -8.80 -22.75
N LEU A 140 -15.39 -7.53 -23.16
CA LEU A 140 -14.64 -6.43 -22.59
C LEU A 140 -14.93 -6.26 -21.09
N GLY A 141 -16.21 -6.23 -20.70
CA GLY A 141 -16.60 -6.14 -19.30
C GLY A 141 -16.11 -7.31 -18.46
N ALA A 142 -16.20 -8.54 -18.99
CA ALA A 142 -15.70 -9.73 -18.31
C ALA A 142 -14.17 -9.69 -18.10
N VAL A 143 -13.41 -9.30 -19.13
CA VAL A 143 -11.95 -9.19 -19.05
C VAL A 143 -11.56 -8.08 -18.07
N ALA A 144 -12.21 -6.92 -18.13
CA ALA A 144 -11.96 -5.82 -17.21
C ALA A 144 -12.25 -6.24 -15.75
N PHE A 145 -13.37 -6.91 -15.51
CA PHE A 145 -13.73 -7.42 -14.18
C PHE A 145 -12.65 -8.36 -13.64
N VAL A 146 -12.24 -9.37 -14.41
CA VAL A 146 -11.17 -10.31 -14.02
C VAL A 146 -9.84 -9.57 -13.79
N GLY A 147 -9.51 -8.58 -14.61
CA GLY A 147 -8.32 -7.75 -14.44
C GLY A 147 -8.31 -7.02 -13.10
N PHE A 148 -9.43 -6.39 -12.72
CA PHE A 148 -9.58 -5.76 -11.42
C PHE A 148 -9.52 -6.77 -10.26
N ARG A 149 -10.10 -7.97 -10.41
CA ARG A 149 -9.97 -9.04 -9.41
C ARG A 149 -8.51 -9.40 -9.14
N ILE A 150 -7.72 -9.61 -10.19
CA ILE A 150 -6.31 -9.98 -10.06
C ILE A 150 -5.52 -8.84 -9.43
N TRP A 151 -5.78 -7.60 -9.84
CA TRP A 151 -5.11 -6.44 -9.28
C TRP A 151 -5.44 -6.24 -7.79
N GLU A 152 -6.71 -6.40 -7.37
CA GLU A 152 -7.09 -6.33 -5.96
C GLU A 152 -6.34 -7.39 -5.15
N ILE A 153 -6.30 -8.64 -5.63
CA ILE A 153 -5.58 -9.72 -4.94
C ILE A 153 -4.13 -9.31 -4.71
N VAL A 154 -3.44 -8.83 -5.74
CA VAL A 154 -2.04 -8.42 -5.62
C VAL A 154 -1.87 -7.24 -4.65
N ASP A 155 -2.71 -6.21 -4.73
CA ASP A 155 -2.57 -5.02 -3.88
C ASP A 155 -2.90 -5.32 -2.40
N VAL A 156 -3.89 -6.16 -2.11
CA VAL A 156 -4.25 -6.57 -0.73
C VAL A 156 -3.11 -7.32 -0.03
N TRP A 157 -2.37 -8.17 -0.77
CA TRP A 157 -1.25 -8.93 -0.23
C TRP A 157 0.06 -8.13 -0.21
N ALA A 158 0.35 -7.37 -1.27
CA ALA A 158 1.61 -6.63 -1.39
C ALA A 158 1.59 -5.26 -0.69
N GLY A 159 0.42 -4.65 -0.49
CA GLY A 159 0.29 -3.30 0.09
C GLY A 159 0.60 -3.24 1.58
N VAL A 160 0.20 -4.27 2.34
CA VAL A 160 0.30 -4.26 3.82
C VAL A 160 1.74 -4.17 4.33
N PRO A 161 2.73 -4.92 3.81
CA PRO A 161 4.12 -4.80 4.27
C PRO A 161 4.71 -3.40 4.07
N SER A 162 4.39 -2.74 2.96
CA SER A 162 4.83 -1.37 2.69
C SER A 162 4.23 -0.39 3.72
N TYR A 163 2.94 -0.55 3.98
CA TYR A 163 2.20 0.27 4.92
C TYR A 163 2.73 0.12 6.36
N GLU A 164 2.98 -1.12 6.81
CA GLU A 164 3.50 -1.40 8.15
C GLU A 164 4.89 -0.79 8.37
N LYS A 165 5.75 -0.81 7.33
CA LYS A 165 7.06 -0.16 7.37
C LYS A 165 6.93 1.35 7.59
N GLN A 166 6.06 2.02 6.83
CA GLN A 166 5.84 3.46 6.96
C GLN A 166 5.28 3.81 8.35
N TYR A 167 4.32 3.04 8.85
CA TYR A 167 3.77 3.21 10.19
C TYR A 167 4.85 3.07 11.28
N LYS A 168 5.72 2.05 11.20
CA LYS A 168 6.82 1.85 12.16
C LYS A 168 7.84 2.99 12.12
N GLU A 169 8.19 3.45 10.93
CA GLU A 169 9.10 4.59 10.75
C GLU A 169 8.52 5.88 11.35
N MET A 170 7.24 6.16 11.10
CA MET A 170 6.54 7.32 11.65
C MET A 170 6.36 7.23 13.17
N LYS A 171 5.98 6.06 13.69
CA LYS A 171 5.88 5.82 15.13
C LYS A 171 7.24 6.05 15.80
N GLY A 172 8.31 5.48 15.24
CA GLY A 172 9.68 5.70 15.73
C GLY A 172 10.10 7.17 15.64
N PHE A 173 9.71 7.87 14.58
CA PHE A 173 9.93 9.30 14.42
C PHE A 173 9.23 10.11 15.52
N ILE A 174 7.94 9.88 15.76
CA ILE A 174 7.15 10.62 16.76
C ILE A 174 7.62 10.30 18.18
N LEU A 175 8.01 9.06 18.47
CA LEU A 175 8.45 8.67 19.81
C LEU A 175 9.87 9.17 20.10
N ASN A 176 10.83 8.88 19.22
CA ASN A 176 12.25 9.11 19.48
C ASN A 176 12.72 10.51 19.11
N LYS A 177 12.14 11.13 18.07
CA LYS A 177 12.48 12.51 17.74
C LYS A 177 11.48 13.42 18.46
N GLY A 178 12.01 14.40 19.19
CA GLY A 178 11.26 15.64 19.45
C GLY A 178 10.90 16.31 18.12
N PRO A 179 10.29 17.52 18.10
CA PRO A 179 10.14 18.26 16.86
C PRO A 179 11.42 18.13 16.05
N LYS A 180 11.36 17.61 14.82
CA LYS A 180 12.41 17.94 13.85
C LYS A 180 12.44 19.46 13.97
N LYS A 181 13.53 20.04 14.48
CA LYS A 181 13.85 21.42 14.12
C LYS A 181 13.63 21.38 12.63
N SER A 182 12.59 22.08 12.16
CA SER A 182 12.41 22.26 10.74
C SER A 182 13.81 22.57 10.27
N GLU A 183 14.41 21.70 9.45
CA GLU A 183 15.51 22.18 8.64
C GLU A 183 14.88 23.40 8.02
N GLU A 184 15.29 24.58 8.49
CA GLU A 184 14.92 25.82 7.85
C GLU A 184 15.28 25.50 6.41
N VAL A 185 14.25 25.35 5.58
CA VAL A 185 14.41 25.32 4.15
C VAL A 185 14.90 26.73 3.87
N THR A 186 16.18 26.93 4.12
CA THR A 186 16.91 28.12 3.81
C THR A 186 16.88 28.05 2.31
N PHE A 187 15.98 28.84 1.74
CA PHE A 187 16.02 29.21 0.35
C PHE A 187 17.34 29.95 0.15
N ASN A 188 18.42 29.18 0.08
CA ASN A 188 19.70 29.64 -0.37
C ASN A 188 19.53 29.85 -1.86
N PHE A 189 19.13 31.07 -2.21
CA PHE A 189 19.26 31.61 -3.56
C PHE A 189 20.76 31.70 -3.87
N ALA A 190 21.40 30.56 -4.10
CA ALA A 190 22.73 30.52 -4.64
C ALA A 190 22.59 30.81 -6.15
N PRO A 191 23.21 31.88 -6.68
CA PRO A 191 23.26 32.08 -8.12
C PRO A 191 23.94 30.86 -8.75
N ILE A 192 23.30 30.25 -9.74
CA ILE A 192 23.89 29.16 -10.50
C ILE A 192 24.98 29.78 -11.38
N TYR A 193 26.22 29.73 -10.89
CA TYR A 193 27.37 30.15 -11.67
C TYR A 193 27.73 29.02 -12.65
N ASN A 194 27.26 29.14 -13.90
CA ASN A 194 27.67 28.23 -14.96
C ASN A 194 29.01 28.70 -15.53
N SER A 195 30.10 28.01 -15.18
CA SER A 195 31.46 28.38 -15.61
C SER A 195 31.72 28.23 -17.11
N ASN A 196 30.80 27.65 -17.89
CA ASN A 196 30.96 27.41 -19.32
C ASN A 196 30.22 28.41 -20.22
N LEU A 197 29.51 29.39 -19.65
CA LEU A 197 28.84 30.44 -20.42
C LEU A 197 29.43 31.79 -20.01
N ASN A 198 30.15 32.44 -20.93
CA ASN A 198 30.60 33.84 -20.84
C ASN A 198 29.42 34.84 -20.94
N ALA A 199 28.24 34.47 -20.40
CA ALA A 199 27.06 35.29 -20.36
C ALA A 199 26.41 35.14 -18.98
N PRO A 200 26.01 36.25 -18.31
CA PRO A 200 25.28 36.19 -17.05
C PRO A 200 23.89 35.56 -17.30
N GLY A 201 23.77 34.26 -17.03
CA GLY A 201 22.50 33.54 -17.09
C GLY A 201 21.63 33.86 -15.88
N LEU A 202 20.50 34.55 -16.10
CA LEU A 202 19.42 34.76 -15.14
C LEU A 202 18.61 33.45 -14.93
N GLY A 203 19.28 32.40 -14.45
CA GLY A 203 18.66 31.12 -14.15
C GLY A 203 18.48 30.93 -12.65
N PHE A 204 17.25 31.07 -12.15
CA PHE A 204 16.89 30.58 -10.82
C PHE A 204 16.60 29.08 -10.92
N GLY A 205 17.51 28.24 -10.44
CA GLY A 205 17.24 26.81 -10.29
C GLY A 205 16.93 26.48 -8.83
N LEU A 206 15.84 25.78 -8.60
CA LEU A 206 15.52 25.18 -7.31
C LEU A 206 16.38 23.93 -7.14
N ARG A 207 17.21 23.89 -6.10
CA ARG A 207 17.78 22.64 -5.57
C ARG A 207 16.87 22.17 -4.45
N PHE A 208 16.36 20.94 -4.59
CA PHE A 208 15.67 20.21 -3.54
C PHE A 208 16.65 19.27 -2.85
#